data_AF-A0ABD0RQL9-F1
#
_entry.id   AF-A0ABD0RQL9-F1
#
_cell.length_a   1.000
_cell.length_b   1.000
_cell.length_c   1.000
_cell.angle_alpha   90.00
_cell.angle_beta   90.00
_cell.angle_gamma   90.00
#
_symmetry.space_group_name_H-M   'P 1'
#
loop_
_entity.id
_entity.type
_entity.pdbx_description
1 polymer ?
#
loop_
_entity_poly.entity_id
_entity_poly.type
_entity_poly.pdbx_seq_one_letter_code
_entity_poly.pdbx_strand_id
1 'polypeptide(L)'
;RVNYLRDMSNYMDWAAAICSLVFVVPLLLNVKSSWHWQAGALAALASWMNLLLYLQRFERIGIYVVMFREISRTLLSIIVLFFYLILGFALAFYALMIEQ
;
A
#
# COMPACT_ATOMS: atom_id res chain seq x y z
N ARG A 1 27.85 9.72 2.11
CA ARG A 1 27.01 9.48 0.90
C ARG A 1 25.81 8.56 1.18
N VAL A 2 25.92 7.50 1.99
CA VAL A 2 24.79 6.63 2.37
C VAL A 2 23.78 7.29 3.32
N ASN A 3 24.20 8.31 4.09
CA ASN A 3 23.30 9.04 5.02
C ASN A 3 22.14 9.77 4.33
N TYR A 4 22.25 10.11 3.03
CA TYR A 4 21.17 10.78 2.30
C TYR A 4 19.92 9.89 2.12
N LEU A 5 20.11 8.57 2.12
CA LEU A 5 19.01 7.61 2.07
C LEU A 5 18.34 7.40 3.43
N ARG A 6 18.89 7.97 4.51
CA ARG A 6 18.42 7.74 5.89
C ARG A 6 17.61 8.90 6.45
N ASP A 7 17.60 10.03 5.76
CA ASP A 7 16.78 11.18 6.13
C ASP A 7 15.32 10.95 5.71
N MET A 8 14.41 10.96 6.68
CA MET A 8 12.97 10.74 6.45
C MET A 8 12.34 11.77 5.51
N SER A 9 12.88 12.99 5.44
CA SER A 9 12.48 14.00 4.47
C SER A 9 12.64 13.51 3.03
N ASN A 10 13.74 12.79 2.76
CA ASN A 10 14.08 12.33 1.42
C ASN A 10 13.19 11.14 1.01
N TYR A 11 12.79 10.30 1.96
CA TYR A 11 11.80 9.23 1.70
C TYR A 11 10.45 9.75 1.24
N MET A 12 9.99 10.87 1.82
CA MET A 12 8.70 11.48 1.44
C MET A 12 8.76 12.09 0.03
N ASP A 13 9.87 12.74 -0.33
CA ASP A 13 10.07 13.28 -1.68
C ASP A 13 10.16 12.17 -2.74
N TRP A 14 10.87 11.07 -2.43
CA TRP A 14 10.91 9.88 -3.28
C TRP A 14 9.53 9.22 -3.43
N ALA A 15 8.73 9.15 -2.36
CA ALA A 15 7.38 8.59 -2.42
C ALA A 15 6.42 9.47 -3.25
N ALA A 16 6.58 10.80 -3.20
CA ALA A 16 5.84 11.73 -4.06
C ALA A 16 6.21 11.55 -5.55
N ALA A 17 7.50 11.38 -5.86
CA ALA A 17 7.97 11.09 -7.21
C ALA A 17 7.45 9.72 -7.73
N ILE A 18 7.34 8.72 -6.86
CA ILE A 18 6.78 7.41 -7.21
C ILE A 18 5.26 7.53 -7.48
N CYS A 19 4.51 8.27 -6.65
CA CYS A 19 3.07 8.48 -6.88
C CYS A 19 2.79 9.20 -8.19
N SER A 20 3.57 10.23 -8.54
CA SER A 20 3.40 10.96 -9.80
C SER A 20 3.69 10.08 -11.01
N LEU A 21 4.75 9.27 -10.96
CA LEU A 21 5.05 8.30 -12.02
C LEU A 21 3.95 7.25 -12.17
N VAL A 22 3.44 6.70 -11.07
CA VAL A 22 2.39 5.67 -11.10
C VAL A 22 1.06 6.22 -11.63
N PHE A 23 0.78 7.51 -11.50
CA PHE A 23 -0.40 8.16 -12.10
C PHE A 23 -0.23 8.44 -13.60
N VAL A 24 0.97 8.86 -14.02
CA VAL A 24 1.25 9.26 -15.41
C VAL A 24 1.48 8.05 -16.34
N VAL A 25 2.08 6.98 -15.85
CA VAL A 25 2.39 5.78 -16.65
C VAL A 25 1.14 5.12 -17.26
N PRO A 26 0.03 4.88 -16.53
CA PRO A 26 -1.20 4.31 -17.11
C PRO A 26 -1.86 5.24 -18.13
N LEU A 27 -1.75 6.56 -17.93
CA LEU A 27 -2.31 7.57 -18.82
C LEU A 27 -1.56 7.62 -20.16
N LEU A 28 -0.23 7.47 -20.13
CA LEU A 28 0.62 7.46 -21.33
C LEU A 28 0.50 6.18 -22.16
N LEU A 29 0.29 5.03 -21.51
CA LEU A 29 0.28 3.75 -22.21
C LEU A 29 -1.03 3.49 -22.98
N ASN A 30 -2.09 4.29 -22.79
CA ASN A 30 -3.38 4.23 -23.51
C ASN A 30 -3.91 2.81 -23.75
N VAL A 31 -3.66 1.90 -22.80
CA VAL A 31 -3.99 0.48 -22.96
C VAL A 31 -5.44 0.28 -22.58
N LYS A 32 -6.27 -0.04 -23.57
CA LYS A 32 -7.65 -0.51 -23.40
C LYS A 32 -7.67 -1.94 -22.85
N SER A 33 -7.22 -2.12 -21.61
CA SER A 33 -7.37 -3.40 -20.91
C SER A 33 -7.94 -3.16 -19.53
N SER A 34 -8.96 -3.92 -19.15
CA SER A 34 -9.71 -3.81 -17.87
C SER A 34 -8.80 -3.81 -16.64
N TRP A 35 -7.62 -4.42 -16.75
CA TRP A 35 -6.62 -4.44 -15.69
C TRP A 35 -6.08 -3.05 -15.31
N HIS A 36 -6.13 -2.07 -16.22
CA HIS A 36 -5.63 -0.71 -16.01
C HIS A 36 -6.48 0.05 -15.00
N TRP A 37 -7.79 -0.22 -14.96
CA TRP A 37 -8.68 0.37 -13.96
C TRP A 37 -8.41 -0.18 -12.56
N GLN A 38 -8.11 -1.47 -12.43
CA GLN A 38 -7.71 -2.07 -11.15
C GLN A 38 -6.36 -1.52 -10.68
N ALA A 39 -5.38 -1.43 -11.58
CA ALA A 39 -4.09 -0.83 -11.28
C ALA A 39 -4.22 0.67 -10.95
N GLY A 40 -5.07 1.40 -11.66
CA GLY A 40 -5.36 2.82 -11.43
C GLY A 40 -6.06 3.07 -10.09
N ALA A 41 -7.00 2.20 -9.69
CA ALA A 41 -7.64 2.26 -8.38
C ALA A 41 -6.62 2.01 -7.25
N LEU A 42 -5.74 1.03 -7.41
CA LEU A 42 -4.67 0.74 -6.44
C LEU A 42 -3.66 1.89 -6.36
N ALA A 43 -3.29 2.47 -7.50
CA ALA A 43 -2.46 3.66 -7.60
C ALA A 43 -3.07 4.87 -6.89
N ALA A 44 -4.37 5.13 -7.11
CA ALA A 44 -5.09 6.21 -6.45
C ALA A 44 -5.12 6.00 -4.93
N LEU A 45 -5.41 4.78 -4.47
CA LEU A 45 -5.39 4.43 -3.05
C LEU A 45 -4.00 4.62 -2.44
N ALA A 46 -2.95 4.15 -3.13
CA ALA A 46 -1.56 4.35 -2.70
C ALA A 46 -1.18 5.85 -2.63
N SER A 47 -1.64 6.66 -3.58
CA SER A 47 -1.43 8.11 -3.58
C SER A 47 -2.11 8.80 -2.39
N TRP A 48 -3.34 8.41 -2.06
CA TRP A 48 -4.05 8.94 -0.89
C TRP A 48 -3.37 8.53 0.43
N MET A 49 -2.88 7.28 0.52
CA MET A 49 -2.09 6.82 1.67
C MET A 49 -0.78 7.60 1.81
N ASN A 50 -0.11 7.91 0.69
CA ASN A 50 1.11 8.72 0.69
C ASN A 50 0.84 10.17 1.11
N LEU A 51 -0.27 10.76 0.65
CA LEU A 51 -0.70 12.09 1.09
C LEU A 51 -1.01 12.12 2.59
N LEU A 52 -1.62 11.06 3.13
CA LEU A 52 -1.87 10.93 4.56
C LEU A 52 -0.55 10.90 5.35
N LEU A 53 0.47 10.22 4.86
CA LEU A 53 1.81 10.25 5.45
C LEU A 53 2.48 11.62 5.31
N TYR A 54 2.22 12.38 4.24
CA TYR A 54 2.73 13.74 4.08
C TYR A 54 2.22 14.69 5.18
N LEU A 55 0.98 14.49 5.63
CA LEU A 55 0.38 15.25 6.73
C LEU A 55 1.12 15.05 8.07
N GLN A 56 2.05 14.09 8.16
CA GLN A 56 2.95 13.91 9.32
C GLN A 56 3.77 15.18 9.63
N ARG A 57 4.03 16.04 8.64
CA ARG A 57 4.87 17.23 8.80
C ARG A 57 4.21 18.37 9.60
N PHE A 58 2.89 18.32 9.80
CA PHE A 58 2.18 19.32 10.60
C PHE A 58 2.25 18.98 12.10
N GLU A 59 2.58 19.92 12.98
CA GLU A 59 2.81 19.64 14.40
C GLU A 59 1.60 19.01 15.12
N ARG A 60 0.37 19.49 14.85
CA ARG A 60 -0.84 18.99 15.52
C ARG A 60 -1.40 17.72 14.89
N ILE A 61 -1.43 17.65 13.55
CA ILE A 61 -1.98 16.51 12.80
C ILE A 61 -0.97 15.36 12.74
N GLY A 62 0.33 15.67 12.76
CA GLY A 62 1.39 14.72 12.52
C GLY A 62 1.52 13.65 13.59
N ILE A 63 1.23 13.97 14.85
CA ILE A 63 1.19 12.99 15.94
C ILE A 63 0.14 11.91 15.65
N TYR A 64 -1.06 12.31 15.20
CA TYR A 64 -2.11 11.35 14.83
C TYR A 64 -1.71 10.49 13.63
N VAL A 65 -1.02 11.07 12.64
CA VAL A 65 -0.52 10.32 11.48
C VAL A 65 0.54 9.29 11.89
N VAL A 66 1.44 9.63 12.81
CA VAL A 66 2.42 8.66 13.36
C VAL A 66 1.72 7.52 14.08
N MET A 67 0.72 7.83 14.92
CA MET A 67 -0.06 6.80 15.61
C MET A 67 -0.81 5.90 14.62
N PHE A 68 -1.43 6.49 13.60
CA PHE A 68 -2.11 5.73 12.54
C PHE A 68 -1.14 4.81 11.80
N ARG A 69 0.08 5.27 11.50
CA ARG A 69 1.13 4.45 10.87
C ARG A 69 1.51 3.25 11.74
N GLU A 70 1.61 3.44 13.05
CA GLU A 70 1.94 2.35 13.98
C GLU A 70 0.82 1.30 14.04
N ILE A 71 -0.44 1.75 14.10
CA ILE A 71 -1.62 0.87 14.05
C ILE A 71 -1.72 0.16 12.68
N SER A 72 -1.40 0.85 11.58
CA SER A 72 -1.42 0.25 10.24
C SER A 72 -0.41 -0.90 10.13
N ARG A 73 0.75 -0.79 10.78
CA ARG A 73 1.75 -1.86 10.82
C ARG A 73 1.25 -3.08 11.59
N THR A 74 0.65 -2.88 12.76
CA THR A 74 0.09 -4.00 13.54
C THR A 74 -1.05 -4.67 12.79
N LEU A 75 -1.91 -3.88 12.14
CA LEU A 75 -3.00 -4.38 11.31
C LEU A 75 -2.49 -5.21 10.11
N LEU A 76 -1.45 -4.75 9.41
CA LEU A 76 -0.83 -5.52 8.33
C LEU A 76 -0.24 -6.85 8.82
N SER A 77 0.41 -6.87 9.99
CA SER A 77 0.91 -8.10 10.61
C SER A 77 -0.23 -9.10 10.88
N ILE A 78 -1.36 -8.60 11.41
CA ILE A 78 -2.55 -9.41 11.67
C ILE A 78 -3.14 -9.94 10.36
N ILE A 79 -3.24 -9.13 9.31
CA ILE A 79 -3.73 -9.58 7.99
C ILE A 79 -2.91 -10.75 7.44
N VAL A 80 -1.58 -10.69 7.56
CA VAL A 80 -0.70 -11.80 7.12
C VAL A 80 -1.00 -13.09 7.88
N LEU A 81 -1.21 -13.00 9.20
CA LEU A 81 -1.59 -14.16 10.01
C LEU A 81 -2.94 -14.75 9.57
N PHE A 82 -3.95 -13.89 9.36
CA PHE A 82 -5.25 -14.34 8.85
C PHE A 82 -5.16 -14.96 7.46
N PHE A 83 -4.28 -14.45 6.59
CA PHE A 83 -4.08 -15.00 5.26
C PHE A 83 -3.64 -16.47 5.33
N TYR A 84 -2.67 -16.82 6.18
CA TYR A 84 -2.26 -18.21 6.39
C TYR A 84 -3.42 -19.10 6.89
N LEU A 85 -4.22 -18.58 7.83
CA LEU A 85 -5.37 -19.29 8.36
C LEU A 85 -6.39 -19.60 7.26
N ILE A 86 -6.76 -18.57 6.48
CA ILE A 86 -7.71 -18.70 5.37
C ILE A 86 -7.19 -19.69 4.33
N LEU A 87 -5.90 -19.64 4.00
CA LEU A 87 -5.29 -20.54 3.02
C LEU A 87 -5.34 -22.01 3.50
N GLY A 88 -5.07 -22.25 4.78
CA GLY A 88 -5.20 -23.59 5.39
C GLY A 88 -6.62 -24.13 5.32
N PHE A 89 -7.62 -23.32 5.70
CA PHE A 89 -9.03 -23.71 5.58
C PHE A 89 -9.45 -23.89 4.11
N ALA A 90 -9.02 -23.01 3.21
CA ALA A 90 -9.34 -23.10 1.80
C ALA A 90 -8.82 -24.41 1.17
N LEU A 91 -7.59 -24.82 1.50
CA LEU A 91 -7.02 -26.09 1.04
C LEU A 91 -7.75 -27.29 1.64
N ALA A 92 -8.08 -27.26 2.93
CA ALA A 92 -8.82 -28.34 3.58
C ALA A 92 -10.21 -28.53 2.98
N PHE A 93 -10.95 -27.44 2.76
CA PHE A 93 -12.25 -27.48 2.10
C PHE A 93 -12.14 -27.87 0.63
N TYR A 94 -11.12 -27.41 -0.09
CA TYR A 94 -10.88 -27.80 -1.47
C TYR A 94 -10.66 -29.31 -1.58
N ALA A 95 -9.82 -29.90 -0.71
CA ALA A 95 -9.59 -31.34 -0.68
C ALA A 95 -10.87 -32.12 -0.34
N LEU A 96 -11.64 -31.66 0.65
CA LEU A 96 -12.89 -32.30 1.05
C LEU A 96 -13.95 -32.26 -0.08
N MET A 97 -14.04 -31.15 -0.81
CA MET A 97 -14.95 -31.01 -1.95
C MET A 97 -14.52 -31.82 -3.18
N ILE A 98 -13.24 -32.19 -3.28
CA ILE A 98 -12.72 -32.99 -4.40
C ILE A 98 -13.03 -34.48 -4.24
N GLU A 99 -13.13 -34.96 -2.99
CA GLU A 99 -13.49 -36.35 -2.68
C GLU A 99 -15.01 -36.60 -2.61
N GLN A 100 -15.83 -35.55 -2.73
CA GLN A 100 -17.30 -35.61 -2.73
C GLN A 100 -17.86 -35.50 -4.14
#